data_AF-A0A3M7ADE6-F1
#
_entry.id   AF-A0A3M7ADE6-F1
#
_cell.length_a   1.000
_cell.length_b   1.000
_cell.length_c   1.000
_cell.angle_alpha   90.00
_cell.angle_beta   90.00
_cell.angle_gamma   90.00
#
_symmetry.space_group_name_H-M   'P 1'
#
loop_
_entity.id
_entity.type
_entity.pdbx_description
1 polymer ?
#
loop_
_entity_poly.entity_id
_entity_poly.type
_entity_poly.pdbx_seq_one_letter_code
_entity_poly.pdbx_strand_id
1 'polypeptide(L)'
;SYEYSTCPACSRSIVSSPPSGSSAGAQQQERIIVNLHNEGGLQEGIDIMPILKEEGYLRAYPEERKSRAFLEFCREGDHRAIAELLLSCNDEADSDGEGDEQDQEGMDTDGDADGQPKSADEILRYQDPIGEMESGLHAAVANGHREVAWMLLLLASDYSELEFPALVFQEAAVLGVMREDQTGKVDIRSLRDTHGRTAEDLAKEAGTLWTGWIGNGRLAMPGGTGA
;
A
#
# COMPACT_ATOMS: atom_id res chain seq x y z
N SER A 1 -23.86 2.40 4.53
CA SER A 1 -23.75 3.75 3.95
C SER A 1 -23.56 4.73 5.09
N TYR A 2 -22.32 5.14 5.36
CA TYR A 2 -22.06 6.22 6.30
C TYR A 2 -22.12 7.54 5.51
N GLU A 3 -23.11 8.37 5.79
CA GLU A 3 -23.22 9.70 5.19
C GLU A 3 -22.36 10.69 6.00
N TYR A 4 -21.14 10.95 5.54
CA TYR A 4 -20.24 11.96 6.12
C TYR A 4 -20.55 13.39 5.65
N SER A 5 -21.70 13.61 4.98
CA SER A 5 -21.94 14.82 4.20
C SER A 5 -22.68 15.93 4.95
N THR A 6 -23.21 15.66 6.15
CA THR A 6 -24.04 16.61 6.91
C THR A 6 -23.63 16.74 8.38
N CYS A 7 -23.80 17.95 8.92
CA CYS A 7 -23.57 18.21 10.33
C CYS A 7 -24.73 17.63 11.18
N PRO A 8 -24.47 16.79 12.18
CA PRO A 8 -25.54 16.20 13.00
C PRO A 8 -26.29 17.22 13.86
N ALA A 9 -25.70 18.40 14.12
CA ALA A 9 -26.33 19.44 14.95
C ALA A 9 -27.26 20.39 14.18
N CYS A 10 -26.98 20.65 12.89
CA CYS A 10 -27.74 21.63 12.11
C CYS A 10 -28.15 21.16 10.70
N SER A 11 -27.84 19.91 10.34
CA SER A 11 -28.14 19.26 9.06
C SER A 11 -27.61 20.00 7.81
N ARG A 12 -26.77 21.01 7.99
CA ARG A 12 -26.09 21.68 6.87
C ARG A 12 -25.03 20.75 6.31
N SER A 13 -24.82 20.83 5.00
CA SER A 13 -23.72 20.10 4.37
C SER A 13 -22.38 20.62 4.90
N ILE A 14 -21.48 19.69 5.21
CA ILE A 14 -20.09 19.98 5.60
C ILE A 14 -19.11 19.76 4.45
N VAL A 15 -19.62 19.36 3.29
CA VAL A 15 -18.84 19.11 2.08
C VAL A 15 -18.68 20.41 1.30
N SER A 16 -17.45 20.70 0.89
CA SER A 16 -17.11 21.76 -0.04
C SER A 16 -16.98 21.16 -1.45
N SER A 17 -17.73 21.67 -2.42
CA SER A 17 -17.52 21.36 -3.84
C SER A 17 -16.54 22.36 -4.45
N PRO A 18 -15.64 21.96 -5.37
CA PRO A 18 -14.81 22.92 -6.09
C PRO A 18 -15.68 23.89 -6.90
N PRO A 19 -15.26 25.16 -7.08
CA PRO A 19 -16.03 26.14 -7.85
C PRO A 19 -16.27 25.63 -9.29
N SER A 20 -17.49 25.81 -9.80
CA SER A 20 -18.03 25.25 -11.05
C SER A 20 -17.36 25.71 -12.38
N GLY A 21 -16.09 26.14 -12.35
CA GLY A 21 -15.36 26.67 -13.51
C GLY A 21 -14.29 25.75 -14.09
N SER A 22 -14.02 24.59 -13.50
CA SER A 22 -12.93 23.71 -13.96
C SER A 22 -13.48 22.62 -14.89
N SER A 23 -12.88 22.58 -16.07
CA SER A 23 -13.19 21.74 -17.23
C SER A 23 -13.57 20.28 -16.93
N ALA A 24 -14.52 19.79 -17.74
CA ALA A 24 -14.95 18.40 -17.83
C ALA A 24 -13.75 17.42 -17.83
N GLY A 25 -13.61 16.64 -16.77
CA GLY A 25 -12.57 15.62 -16.63
C GLY A 25 -12.15 15.35 -15.19
N ALA A 26 -12.20 16.35 -14.30
CA ALA A 26 -11.94 16.13 -12.88
C ALA A 26 -13.22 15.57 -12.24
N GLN A 27 -13.20 14.32 -11.79
CA GLN A 27 -14.22 13.81 -10.86
C GLN A 27 -14.38 14.83 -9.74
N GLN A 28 -15.62 15.28 -9.49
CA GLN A 28 -15.94 16.17 -8.37
C GLN A 28 -15.59 15.43 -7.08
N GLN A 29 -14.35 15.60 -6.62
CA GLN A 29 -13.93 15.10 -5.33
C GLN A 29 -14.56 16.00 -4.28
N GLU A 30 -15.53 15.45 -3.56
CA GLU A 30 -16.04 16.01 -2.31
C GLU A 30 -14.87 16.26 -1.36
N ARG A 31 -14.84 17.43 -0.73
CA ARG A 31 -13.79 17.80 0.24
C ARG A 31 -14.42 18.20 1.56
N ILE A 32 -13.80 17.85 2.68
CA ILE A 32 -14.20 18.32 4.00
C ILE A 32 -13.03 19.09 4.58
N ILE A 33 -13.11 20.42 4.49
CA ILE A 33 -12.03 21.31 4.91
C ILE A 33 -12.22 21.69 6.38
N VAL A 34 -11.21 21.41 7.21
CA VAL A 34 -11.23 21.69 8.65
C VAL A 34 -9.95 22.39 9.10
N ASN A 35 -10.05 23.09 10.24
CA ASN A 35 -8.89 23.54 11.00
C ASN A 35 -8.67 22.57 12.15
N LEU A 36 -7.57 21.83 12.11
CA LEU A 36 -7.23 20.79 13.09
C LEU A 36 -6.22 21.33 14.10
N HIS A 37 -6.50 21.15 15.39
CA HIS A 37 -5.54 21.45 16.45
C HIS A 37 -4.99 20.14 16.99
N ASN A 38 -3.69 19.90 16.79
CA ASN A 38 -2.99 18.69 17.21
C ASN A 38 -1.74 19.04 18.06
N GLU A 39 -0.97 18.03 18.48
CA GLU A 39 0.23 18.22 19.30
C GLU A 39 1.32 19.06 18.61
N GLY A 40 1.28 19.15 17.27
CA GLY A 40 2.14 20.01 16.45
C GLY A 40 1.61 21.44 16.25
N GLY A 41 0.44 21.79 16.81
CA GLY A 41 -0.17 23.11 16.72
C GLY A 41 -1.45 23.14 15.87
N LEU A 42 -1.79 24.34 15.40
CA LEU A 42 -2.96 24.57 14.53
C LEU A 42 -2.56 24.34 13.06
N GLN A 43 -3.27 23.44 12.40
CA GLN A 43 -3.17 23.22 10.97
C GLN A 43 -4.48 23.65 10.32
N GLU A 44 -4.41 24.67 9.46
CA GLU A 44 -5.59 25.27 8.83
C GLU A 44 -5.84 24.70 7.43
N GLY A 45 -7.10 24.54 7.05
CA GLY A 45 -7.48 24.21 5.68
C GLY A 45 -7.18 22.77 5.24
N ILE A 46 -7.15 21.81 6.18
CA ILE A 46 -6.90 20.40 5.86
C ILE A 46 -8.15 19.76 5.27
N ASP A 47 -7.99 19.05 4.15
CA ASP A 47 -9.03 18.16 3.64
C ASP A 47 -8.97 16.79 4.33
N ILE A 48 -9.96 16.50 5.17
CA ILE A 48 -10.05 15.23 5.90
C ILE A 48 -10.88 14.17 5.15
N MET A 49 -11.45 14.49 3.98
CA MET A 49 -12.25 13.52 3.22
C MET A 49 -11.45 12.25 2.87
N PRO A 50 -10.18 12.30 2.45
CA PRO A 50 -9.40 11.09 2.18
C PRO A 50 -9.26 10.19 3.41
N ILE A 51 -8.99 10.79 4.58
CA ILE A 51 -8.85 10.07 5.86
C ILE A 51 -10.17 9.39 6.22
N LEU A 52 -11.30 10.08 6.09
CA LEU A 52 -12.62 9.50 6.38
C LEU A 52 -12.98 8.35 5.44
N LYS A 53 -12.62 8.44 4.16
CA LYS A 53 -12.82 7.36 3.18
C LYS A 53 -12.00 6.13 3.56
N GLU A 54 -10.74 6.33 3.92
CA GLU A 54 -9.87 5.25 4.38
C GLU A 54 -10.39 4.59 5.65
N GLU A 55 -10.72 5.37 6.68
CA GLU A 55 -11.30 4.84 7.93
C GLU A 55 -12.62 4.09 7.69
N GLY A 56 -13.48 4.62 6.81
CA GLY A 56 -14.71 3.95 6.41
C GLY A 56 -14.44 2.62 5.69
N TYR A 57 -13.41 2.58 4.84
CA TYR A 57 -12.99 1.38 4.12
C TYR A 57 -12.40 0.33 5.07
N LEU A 58 -11.46 0.71 5.94
CA LEU A 58 -10.81 -0.19 6.90
C LEU A 58 -11.73 -0.69 8.02
N ARG A 59 -12.84 0.01 8.25
CA ARG A 59 -13.91 -0.48 9.13
C ARG A 59 -14.77 -1.53 8.43
N ALA A 60 -14.95 -1.43 7.12
CA ALA A 60 -15.70 -2.39 6.33
C ALA A 60 -14.86 -3.62 5.95
N TYR A 61 -13.54 -3.46 5.84
CA TYR A 61 -12.57 -4.50 5.48
C TYR A 61 -11.39 -4.48 6.47
N PRO A 62 -11.55 -5.00 7.70
CA PRO A 62 -10.49 -5.01 8.71
C PRO A 62 -9.22 -5.75 8.28
N GLU A 63 -9.34 -6.77 7.44
CA GLU A 63 -8.25 -7.56 6.85
C GLU A 63 -7.32 -6.73 5.96
N GLU A 64 -7.79 -5.60 5.44
CA GLU A 64 -7.01 -4.68 4.59
C GLU A 64 -6.01 -3.84 5.39
N ARG A 65 -6.09 -3.82 6.73
CA ARG A 65 -5.25 -2.95 7.58
C ARG A 65 -3.76 -3.18 7.41
N LYS A 66 -3.31 -4.45 7.38
CA LYS A 66 -1.89 -4.76 7.19
C LYS A 66 -1.42 -4.32 5.80
N SER A 67 -2.23 -4.54 4.76
CA SER A 67 -1.93 -4.09 3.40
C SER A 67 -1.84 -2.55 3.29
N ARG A 68 -2.72 -1.82 4.00
CA ARG A 68 -2.66 -0.36 4.07
C ARG A 68 -1.41 0.13 4.80
N ALA A 69 -1.10 -0.44 5.96
CA ALA A 69 0.11 -0.10 6.72
C ALA A 69 1.38 -0.38 5.90
N PHE A 70 1.44 -1.50 5.17
CA PHE A 70 2.54 -1.84 4.27
C PHE A 70 2.79 -0.73 3.23
N LEU A 71 1.74 -0.22 2.59
CA LEU A 71 1.90 0.85 1.61
C LEU A 71 2.39 2.15 2.24
N GLU A 72 1.94 2.47 3.45
CA GLU A 72 2.41 3.67 4.16
C GLU A 72 3.90 3.56 4.50
N PHE A 73 4.35 2.41 5.02
CA PHE A 73 5.79 2.19 5.22
C PHE A 73 6.59 2.28 3.92
N CYS A 74 6.00 1.87 2.78
CA CYS A 74 6.63 2.07 1.47
C CYS A 74 6.73 3.55 1.09
N ARG A 75 5.73 4.38 1.44
CA ARG A 75 5.74 5.84 1.20
C ARG A 75 6.65 6.60 2.15
N GLU A 76 6.88 6.09 3.36
CA GLU A 76 7.78 6.69 4.35
C GLU A 76 9.25 6.24 4.18
N GLY A 77 9.46 5.11 3.51
CA GLY A 77 10.80 4.54 3.32
C GLY A 77 11.25 3.62 4.46
N ASP A 78 10.35 3.21 5.35
CA ASP A 78 10.66 2.38 6.51
C ASP A 78 10.72 0.89 6.14
N HIS A 79 11.86 0.51 5.56
CA HIS A 79 12.16 -0.88 5.21
C HIS A 79 12.19 -1.83 6.42
N ARG A 80 12.40 -1.33 7.65
CA ARG A 80 12.39 -2.16 8.85
C ARG A 80 10.97 -2.49 9.27
N ALA A 81 10.10 -1.49 9.30
CA ALA A 81 8.68 -1.68 9.59
C ALA A 81 8.02 -2.62 8.55
N ILE A 82 8.41 -2.52 7.27
CA ILE A 82 7.97 -3.49 6.24
C ILE A 82 8.42 -4.90 6.59
N ALA A 83 9.69 -5.12 6.93
CA ALA A 83 10.18 -6.46 7.27
C ALA A 83 9.49 -7.04 8.51
N GLU A 84 9.33 -6.24 9.57
CA GLU A 84 8.60 -6.62 10.79
C GLU A 84 7.14 -6.99 10.48
N LEU A 85 6.47 -6.19 9.65
CA LEU A 85 5.10 -6.48 9.22
C LEU A 85 5.03 -7.81 8.46
N LEU A 86 5.93 -8.08 7.52
CA LEU A 86 5.94 -9.31 6.74
C LEU A 86 6.19 -10.55 7.61
N LEU A 87 7.13 -10.46 8.55
CA LEU A 87 7.37 -11.53 9.53
C LEU A 87 6.11 -11.82 10.37
N SER A 88 5.43 -10.77 10.83
CA SER A 88 4.15 -10.91 11.56
C SER A 88 3.01 -11.48 10.72
N CYS A 89 3.16 -11.65 9.41
CA CYS A 89 2.17 -12.31 8.56
C CYS A 89 2.51 -13.78 8.33
N ASN A 90 3.80 -14.13 8.43
CA ASN A 90 4.26 -15.51 8.37
C ASN A 90 3.95 -16.26 9.67
N ASP A 91 4.19 -15.63 10.82
CA ASP A 91 3.91 -16.23 12.14
C ASP A 91 2.43 -16.58 12.32
N GLU A 92 1.54 -15.75 11.76
CA GLU A 92 0.09 -15.96 11.83
C GLU A 92 -0.37 -17.08 10.88
N ALA A 93 0.31 -17.27 9.74
CA ALA A 93 -0.01 -18.35 8.79
C ALA A 93 0.47 -19.73 9.29
N ASP A 94 1.53 -19.77 10.09
CA ASP A 94 2.05 -21.01 10.69
C ASP A 94 1.25 -21.45 11.93
N SER A 95 0.46 -20.55 12.53
CA SER A 95 -0.39 -20.87 13.69
C SER A 95 -1.65 -21.68 13.31
N ASP A 96 -1.92 -21.85 12.02
CA ASP A 96 -3.08 -22.59 11.49
C ASP A 96 -2.82 -24.11 11.42
N GLY A 97 -1.63 -24.57 11.81
CA GLY A 97 -1.12 -25.91 11.52
C GLY A 97 -1.17 -26.95 12.66
N GLU A 98 -1.39 -26.56 13.92
CA GLU A 98 -1.46 -27.52 15.04
C GLU A 98 -2.50 -27.09 16.10
N GLY A 99 -3.78 -27.38 15.83
CA GLY A 99 -4.88 -27.23 16.79
C GLY A 99 -5.85 -28.40 16.69
N ASP A 100 -5.76 -29.30 17.67
CA ASP A 100 -6.64 -30.46 17.90
C ASP A 100 -8.14 -30.18 17.65
N GLU A 101 -8.82 -31.14 17.03
CA GLU A 101 -10.27 -31.15 16.78
C GLU A 101 -11.16 -31.29 18.04
N GLN A 102 -10.78 -30.76 19.22
CA GLN A 102 -11.59 -30.94 20.43
C GLN A 102 -11.70 -29.67 21.27
N ASP A 103 -12.96 -29.26 21.43
CA ASP A 103 -13.53 -28.43 22.49
C ASP A 103 -13.27 -26.90 22.44
N GLN A 104 -14.17 -26.19 21.75
CA GLN A 104 -14.54 -24.84 22.20
C GLN A 104 -16.05 -24.61 22.08
N GLU A 105 -16.78 -25.16 23.06
CA GLU A 105 -18.12 -24.70 23.40
C GLU A 105 -18.02 -23.36 24.15
N GLY A 106 -18.56 -22.30 23.56
CA GLY A 106 -18.98 -21.10 24.29
C GLY A 106 -18.03 -19.90 24.27
N MET A 107 -18.07 -19.13 23.18
CA MET A 107 -17.82 -17.69 23.23
C MET A 107 -18.69 -17.01 22.17
N ASP A 108 -19.74 -16.33 22.62
CA ASP A 108 -20.53 -15.40 21.80
C ASP A 108 -19.59 -14.33 21.23
N THR A 109 -19.14 -14.52 20.00
CA THR A 109 -18.44 -13.49 19.22
C THR A 109 -19.38 -13.11 18.11
N ASP A 110 -20.08 -11.99 18.32
CA ASP A 110 -20.91 -11.34 17.31
C ASP A 110 -20.13 -11.24 15.99
N GLY A 111 -20.73 -11.75 14.91
CA GLY A 111 -20.10 -11.99 13.61
C GLY A 111 -19.19 -10.88 13.08
N ASP A 112 -17.88 -11.13 13.15
CA ASP A 112 -16.90 -10.54 12.24
C ASP A 112 -16.92 -11.38 10.96
N ALA A 113 -17.30 -10.75 9.86
CA ALA A 113 -17.29 -11.36 8.54
C ALA A 113 -15.84 -11.65 8.13
N ASP A 114 -15.44 -12.92 8.22
CA ASP A 114 -14.72 -13.69 7.21
C ASP A 114 -13.69 -12.90 6.36
N GLY A 115 -12.66 -12.34 7.02
CA GLY A 115 -11.47 -11.82 6.36
C GLY A 115 -10.26 -12.57 6.90
N GLN A 116 -9.85 -13.66 6.24
CA GLN A 116 -8.59 -14.32 6.61
C GLN A 116 -7.44 -13.32 6.52
N PRO A 117 -6.49 -13.34 7.47
CA PRO A 117 -5.31 -12.48 7.40
C PRO A 117 -4.53 -12.80 6.14
N LYS A 118 -4.16 -11.76 5.38
CA LYS A 118 -3.34 -11.91 4.18
C LYS A 118 -1.94 -12.41 4.54
N SER A 119 -1.45 -13.35 3.75
CA SER A 119 -0.07 -13.81 3.80
C SER A 119 0.91 -12.69 3.43
N ALA A 120 2.19 -12.86 3.78
CA ALA A 120 3.25 -11.94 3.38
C ALA A 120 3.34 -11.79 1.85
N ASP A 121 3.10 -12.87 1.10
CA ASP A 121 3.15 -12.87 -0.37
C ASP A 121 2.04 -12.01 -1.00
N GLU A 122 0.83 -12.08 -0.43
CA GLU A 122 -0.32 -11.27 -0.84
C GLU A 122 -0.11 -9.79 -0.49
N ILE A 123 0.48 -9.48 0.68
CA ILE A 123 0.80 -8.11 1.08
C ILE A 123 1.85 -7.49 0.14
N LEU A 124 2.91 -8.23 -0.19
CA LEU A 124 3.96 -7.75 -1.10
C LEU A 124 3.43 -7.38 -2.50
N ARG A 125 2.34 -8.00 -2.93
CA ARG A 125 1.70 -7.79 -4.25
C ARG A 125 0.42 -6.97 -4.20
N TYR A 126 0.10 -6.45 -3.02
CA TYR A 126 -1.11 -5.70 -2.82
C TYR A 126 -1.17 -4.46 -3.73
N GLN A 127 -2.36 -4.22 -4.29
CA GLN A 127 -2.70 -3.02 -5.04
C GLN A 127 -3.88 -2.33 -4.36
N ASP A 128 -3.73 -1.04 -4.09
CA ASP A 128 -4.65 -0.25 -3.28
C ASP A 128 -5.95 0.13 -4.00
N PRO A 129 -7.11 -0.48 -3.69
CA PRO A 129 -8.35 -0.19 -4.41
C PRO A 129 -8.85 1.24 -4.18
N ILE A 130 -8.46 1.88 -3.07
CA ILE A 130 -8.87 3.24 -2.71
C ILE A 130 -7.79 4.30 -3.03
N GLY A 131 -6.58 3.88 -3.38
CA GLY A 131 -5.47 4.74 -3.81
C GLY A 131 -4.95 4.33 -5.19
N GLU A 132 -5.84 4.36 -6.18
CA GLU A 132 -5.49 4.25 -7.60
C GLU A 132 -4.79 2.94 -8.02
N MET A 133 -5.02 1.84 -7.32
CA MET A 133 -4.36 0.54 -7.53
C MET A 133 -2.83 0.63 -7.38
N GLU A 134 -2.34 1.60 -6.61
CA GLU A 134 -0.93 1.73 -6.30
C GLU A 134 -0.42 0.49 -5.55
N SER A 135 0.74 -0.04 -5.95
CA SER A 135 1.44 -1.10 -5.21
C SER A 135 2.60 -0.53 -4.38
N GLY A 136 3.17 -1.35 -3.50
CA GLY A 136 4.33 -0.92 -2.69
C GLY A 136 5.50 -0.40 -3.52
N LEU A 137 5.74 -0.99 -4.71
CA LEU A 137 6.80 -0.52 -5.60
C LEU A 137 6.50 0.85 -6.22
N HIS A 138 5.23 1.13 -6.54
CA HIS A 138 4.83 2.47 -7.01
C HIS A 138 5.02 3.50 -5.89
N ALA A 139 4.55 3.20 -4.68
CA ALA A 139 4.66 4.07 -3.50
C ALA A 139 6.13 4.40 -3.17
N ALA A 140 7.00 3.39 -3.16
CA ALA A 140 8.43 3.58 -2.92
C ALA A 140 9.09 4.44 -4.01
N VAL A 141 8.70 4.24 -5.28
CA VAL A 141 9.26 5.00 -6.40
C VAL A 141 8.82 6.45 -6.41
N ALA A 142 7.52 6.70 -6.20
CA ALA A 142 6.93 8.03 -6.16
C ALA A 142 7.58 8.91 -5.07
N ASN A 143 8.01 8.30 -3.96
CA ASN A 143 8.63 8.98 -2.82
C ASN A 143 10.16 8.90 -2.78
N GLY A 144 10.81 8.25 -3.76
CA GLY A 144 12.27 8.24 -3.89
C GLY A 144 13.00 7.26 -2.96
N HIS A 145 12.32 6.27 -2.39
CA HIS A 145 12.88 5.32 -1.43
C HIS A 145 13.54 4.12 -2.12
N ARG A 146 14.83 4.25 -2.43
CA ARG A 146 15.61 3.25 -3.19
C ARG A 146 15.82 1.97 -2.40
N GLU A 147 16.01 2.07 -1.09
CA GLU A 147 16.21 0.94 -0.18
C GLU A 147 14.96 0.07 -0.14
N VAL A 148 13.77 0.68 0.01
CA VAL A 148 12.50 -0.02 -0.08
C VAL A 148 12.32 -0.64 -1.46
N ALA A 149 12.56 0.09 -2.54
CA ALA A 149 12.43 -0.45 -3.89
C ALA A 149 13.33 -1.69 -4.09
N TRP A 150 14.59 -1.66 -3.64
CA TRP A 150 15.48 -2.83 -3.68
C TRP A 150 14.95 -4.00 -2.86
N MET A 151 14.46 -3.75 -1.65
CA MET A 151 13.92 -4.80 -0.80
C MET A 151 12.67 -5.44 -1.41
N LEU A 152 11.75 -4.65 -1.95
CA LEU A 152 10.55 -5.14 -2.63
C LEU A 152 10.91 -5.99 -3.87
N LEU A 153 11.91 -5.56 -4.65
CA LEU A 153 12.40 -6.35 -5.78
C LEU A 153 13.06 -7.66 -5.32
N LEU A 154 13.77 -7.64 -4.19
CA LEU A 154 14.34 -8.86 -3.63
C LEU A 154 13.24 -9.85 -3.25
N LEU A 155 12.18 -9.38 -2.59
CA LEU A 155 11.16 -10.26 -2.00
C LEU A 155 10.07 -10.70 -2.99
N ALA A 156 9.75 -9.89 -4.01
CA ALA A 156 8.55 -10.05 -4.82
C ALA A 156 8.78 -9.98 -6.35
N SER A 157 10.00 -10.23 -6.83
CA SER A 157 10.30 -10.23 -8.27
C SER A 157 11.25 -11.35 -8.69
N ASP A 158 11.14 -11.73 -9.97
CA ASP A 158 12.08 -12.58 -10.71
C ASP A 158 13.31 -11.80 -11.21
N TYR A 159 13.59 -10.60 -10.68
CA TYR A 159 14.76 -9.85 -11.10
C TYR A 159 16.05 -10.59 -10.72
N SER A 160 17.03 -10.61 -11.62
CA SER A 160 18.24 -11.42 -11.47
C SER A 160 19.02 -11.05 -10.21
N GLU A 161 19.33 -12.04 -9.37
CA GLU A 161 20.11 -11.86 -8.13
C GLU A 161 21.50 -11.24 -8.36
N LEU A 162 22.07 -11.44 -9.55
CA LEU A 162 23.37 -10.91 -9.94
C LEU A 162 23.37 -9.38 -10.07
N GLU A 163 22.20 -8.78 -10.24
CA GLU A 163 22.05 -7.32 -10.38
C GLU A 163 21.87 -6.60 -9.03
N PHE A 164 21.65 -7.35 -7.94
CA PHE A 164 21.45 -6.77 -6.62
C PHE A 164 22.79 -6.42 -5.97
N PRO A 165 22.91 -5.22 -5.36
CA PRO A 165 24.04 -4.93 -4.49
C PRO A 165 24.10 -5.92 -3.32
N ALA A 166 25.29 -6.41 -2.97
CA ALA A 166 25.47 -7.36 -1.87
C ALA A 166 24.89 -6.87 -0.53
N LEU A 167 24.91 -5.54 -0.30
CA LEU A 167 24.34 -4.92 0.88
C LEU A 167 22.83 -5.19 1.04
N VAL A 168 22.08 -5.33 -0.07
CA VAL A 168 20.63 -5.61 -0.02
C VAL A 168 20.36 -6.97 0.61
N PHE A 169 21.13 -8.01 0.22
CA PHE A 169 21.01 -9.34 0.82
C PHE A 169 21.45 -9.35 2.28
N GLN A 170 22.53 -8.61 2.62
CA GLN A 170 23.00 -8.52 3.99
C GLN A 170 21.95 -7.87 4.90
N GLU A 171 21.35 -6.77 4.47
CA GLU A 171 20.31 -6.07 5.23
C GLU A 171 19.06 -6.94 5.38
N ALA A 172 18.60 -7.58 4.30
CA ALA A 172 17.47 -8.51 4.33
C ALA A 172 17.71 -9.64 5.35
N ALA A 173 18.90 -10.24 5.35
CA ALA A 173 19.28 -11.28 6.30
C ALA A 173 19.29 -10.78 7.76
N VAL A 174 19.73 -9.55 8.02
CA VAL A 174 19.67 -8.93 9.36
C VAL A 174 18.23 -8.73 9.81
N LEU A 175 17.34 -8.36 8.89
CA LEU A 175 15.92 -8.17 9.13
C LEU A 175 15.12 -9.48 9.14
N GLY A 176 15.76 -10.63 8.91
CA GLY A 176 15.12 -11.94 8.92
C GLY A 176 14.24 -12.23 7.69
N VAL A 177 14.24 -11.36 6.68
CA VAL A 177 13.49 -11.56 5.44
C VAL A 177 14.39 -12.08 4.33
N MET A 178 13.87 -12.97 3.50
CA MET A 178 14.62 -13.58 2.41
C MET A 178 13.74 -13.80 1.18
N ARG A 179 14.40 -13.84 0.01
CA ARG A 179 13.71 -14.15 -1.24
C ARG A 179 13.20 -15.58 -1.21
N GLU A 180 11.90 -15.73 -1.44
CA GLU A 180 11.25 -17.03 -1.66
C GLU A 180 11.24 -17.43 -3.15
N ASP A 181 10.81 -18.65 -3.44
CA ASP A 181 10.48 -19.05 -4.81
C ASP A 181 9.36 -18.16 -5.38
N GLN A 182 9.65 -17.56 -6.53
CA GLN A 182 8.76 -16.65 -7.24
C GLN A 182 7.99 -17.34 -8.37
N THR A 183 8.25 -18.64 -8.60
CA THR A 183 7.62 -19.42 -9.66
C THR A 183 6.09 -19.41 -9.54
N GLY A 184 5.40 -18.96 -10.59
CA GLY A 184 3.94 -18.91 -10.64
C GLY A 184 3.32 -17.71 -9.91
N LYS A 185 4.12 -16.87 -9.25
CA LYS A 185 3.68 -15.64 -8.60
C LYS A 185 3.71 -14.47 -9.58
N VAL A 186 2.87 -13.46 -9.34
CA VAL A 186 2.90 -12.22 -10.14
C VAL A 186 4.16 -11.44 -9.77
N ASP A 187 4.98 -11.07 -10.75
CA ASP A 187 6.14 -10.22 -10.50
C ASP A 187 5.68 -8.79 -10.19
N ILE A 188 6.13 -8.22 -9.07
CA ILE A 188 5.73 -6.87 -8.64
C ILE A 188 6.04 -5.78 -9.69
N ARG A 189 7.04 -6.00 -10.56
CA ARG A 189 7.40 -5.08 -11.67
C ARG A 189 6.37 -5.08 -12.80
N SER A 190 5.46 -6.06 -12.82
CA SER A 190 4.39 -6.16 -13.82
C SER A 190 3.12 -5.41 -13.42
N LEU A 191 2.97 -5.07 -12.13
CA LEU A 191 1.80 -4.39 -11.59
C LEU A 191 1.67 -2.99 -12.19
N ARG A 192 0.43 -2.56 -12.39
CA ARG A 192 0.08 -1.26 -12.96
C ARG A 192 -0.97 -0.56 -12.13
N ASP A 193 -0.82 0.74 -11.95
CA ASP A 193 -1.85 1.58 -11.33
C ASP A 193 -3.11 1.69 -12.23
N THR A 194 -4.13 2.40 -11.76
CA THR A 194 -5.39 2.64 -12.50
C THR A 194 -5.19 3.39 -13.83
N HIS A 195 -4.09 4.13 -13.97
CA HIS A 195 -3.71 4.82 -15.20
C HIS A 195 -2.92 3.92 -16.16
N GLY A 196 -2.70 2.66 -15.78
CA GLY A 196 -1.92 1.70 -16.55
C GLY A 196 -0.41 1.94 -16.45
N ARG A 197 0.07 2.79 -15.54
CA ARG A 197 1.49 3.10 -15.36
C ARG A 197 2.16 2.03 -14.52
N THR A 198 3.41 1.73 -14.86
CA THR A 198 4.30 0.91 -14.01
C THR A 198 5.09 1.80 -13.05
N ALA A 199 5.79 1.20 -12.09
CA ALA A 199 6.73 1.93 -11.24
C ALA A 199 7.83 2.62 -12.07
N GLU A 200 8.27 2.05 -13.20
CA GLU A 200 9.24 2.73 -14.06
C GLU A 200 8.67 4.01 -14.71
N ASP A 201 7.38 4.02 -15.03
CA ASP A 201 6.74 5.19 -15.61
C ASP A 201 6.68 6.34 -14.59
N LEU A 202 6.38 6.04 -13.32
CA LEU A 202 6.52 7.01 -12.22
C LEU A 202 7.97 7.47 -12.03
N ALA A 203 8.94 6.56 -12.14
CA ALA A 203 10.36 6.90 -12.05
C ALA A 203 10.82 7.87 -13.13
N LYS A 204 10.28 7.76 -14.36
CA LYS A 204 10.54 8.69 -15.47
C LYS A 204 9.97 10.08 -15.17
N GLU A 205 8.79 10.16 -14.57
CA GLU A 205 8.16 11.43 -14.16
C GLU A 205 8.94 12.13 -13.05
N ALA A 206 9.51 11.37 -12.11
CA ALA A 206 10.32 11.88 -11.00
C ALA A 206 11.71 12.44 -11.42
N GLY A 207 12.05 12.42 -12.70
CA GLY A 207 13.25 13.05 -13.26
C GLY A 207 14.54 12.32 -12.88
N THR A 208 15.48 13.02 -12.21
CA THR A 208 16.85 12.52 -12.03
C THR A 208 17.02 11.55 -10.85
N LEU A 209 16.03 11.42 -9.96
CA LEU A 209 16.11 10.59 -8.74
C LEU A 209 16.41 9.11 -9.04
N TRP A 210 15.83 8.61 -10.13
CA TRP A 210 15.93 7.20 -10.55
C TRP A 210 16.91 6.98 -11.71
N THR A 211 17.87 7.90 -11.88
CA THR A 211 18.94 7.75 -12.87
C THR A 211 19.67 6.42 -12.64
N GLY A 212 19.83 5.64 -13.72
CA GLY A 212 20.45 4.32 -13.70
C GLY A 212 19.53 3.17 -13.30
N TRP A 213 18.25 3.41 -13.03
CA TRP A 213 17.23 2.36 -12.84
C TRP A 213 16.33 2.18 -14.06
N ILE A 214 16.00 3.30 -14.73
CA ILE A 214 15.16 3.32 -15.93
C ILE A 214 15.84 2.54 -17.07
N GLY A 215 15.10 1.65 -17.72
CA GLY A 215 15.52 0.86 -18.87
C GLY A 215 16.24 -0.44 -18.53
N ASN A 216 16.50 -0.71 -17.25
CA ASN A 216 17.28 -1.88 -16.81
C ASN A 216 16.40 -3.04 -16.32
N GLY A 217 15.08 -2.95 -16.50
CA GLY A 217 14.13 -3.97 -16.06
C GLY A 217 13.95 -4.04 -14.54
N ARG A 218 14.39 -3.03 -13.79
CA ARG A 218 14.25 -2.96 -12.32
C ARG A 218 12.84 -2.57 -11.91
N LEU A 219 12.26 -1.58 -12.58
CA LEU A 219 10.97 -0.99 -12.18
C LEU A 219 9.82 -1.32 -13.14
N ALA A 220 10.09 -2.13 -14.17
CA ALA A 220 9.11 -2.65 -15.12
C ALA A 220 9.62 -3.96 -15.73
N MET A 221 8.72 -4.83 -16.20
CA MET A 221 9.09 -6.05 -16.91
C MET A 221 9.84 -5.73 -18.23
N PRO A 222 10.90 -6.49 -18.58
CA PRO A 222 11.61 -6.29 -19.83
C PRO A 222 10.67 -6.53 -21.02
N GLY A 223 10.55 -5.53 -21.91
CA GLY A 223 9.64 -5.57 -23.05
C GLY A 223 8.27 -4.90 -22.82
N GLY A 224 8.05 -4.24 -21.68
CA GLY A 224 6.81 -3.53 -21.36
C GLY A 224 6.63 -2.15 -22.00
N THR A 225 7.42 -1.77 -23.02
CA THR A 225 7.17 -0.53 -23.77
C THR A 225 5.87 -0.66 -24.56
N GLY A 226 4.93 0.27 -24.31
CA GLY A 226 3.54 0.26 -24.73
C GLY A 226 3.23 -0.26 -26.14
N ALA A 227 2.12 -1.01 -26.20
CA ALA A 227 1.25 -1.10 -27.35
C ALA A 227 0.07 -0.16 -27.13
#